data_AF-L9YDA4-F1
#
_entry.id   AF-L9YDA4-F1
#
_cell.length_a   1.000
_cell.length_b   1.000
_cell.length_c   1.000
_cell.angle_alpha   90.00
_cell.angle_beta   90.00
_cell.angle_gamma   90.00
#
_symmetry.space_group_name_H-M   'P 1'
#
loop_
_entity.id
_entity.type
_entity.pdbx_description
1 polymer ?
#
loop_
_entity_poly.entity_id
_entity_poly.type
_entity_poly.pdbx_seq_one_letter_code
_entity_poly.pdbx_strand_id
1 'polypeptide(L)' 'MTDADFHAPDSEEPTTALDHVTIENDDAPDECAIFPYDASEDELMTAWISAYDGSFVALESMR' A
#
# COMPACT_ATOMS: atom_id res chain seq x y z
N MET A 1 -14.91 31.85 -8.45
CA MET A 1 -13.56 31.25 -8.29
C MET A 1 -13.63 30.55 -6.95
N THR A 2 -13.87 29.23 -6.96
CA THR A 2 -14.12 28.47 -5.72
C THR A 2 -12.80 28.31 -4.98
N ASP A 3 -12.81 28.77 -3.73
CA ASP A 3 -11.75 28.60 -2.75
C ASP A 3 -11.51 27.09 -2.60
N ALA A 4 -10.33 26.62 -2.99
CA ALA A 4 -9.92 25.25 -2.78
C ALA A 4 -9.79 25.09 -1.27
N ASP A 5 -10.67 24.29 -0.67
CA ASP A 5 -10.61 23.89 0.72
C ASP A 5 -9.25 23.22 0.95
N PHE A 6 -8.26 24.02 1.38
CA PHE A 6 -6.99 23.52 1.86
C PHE A 6 -7.32 22.86 3.20
N HIS A 7 -7.60 21.57 3.14
CA HIS A 7 -7.62 20.72 4.31
C HIS A 7 -6.24 20.88 4.98
N ALA A 8 -6.16 21.72 6.01
CA ALA A 8 -5.04 21.68 6.93
C ALA A 8 -4.96 20.22 7.42
N PRO A 9 -3.78 19.59 7.46
CA PRO A 9 -3.66 18.22 7.93
C PRO A 9 -3.89 18.22 9.44
N ASP A 10 -5.15 18.37 9.85
CA ASP A 10 -5.63 18.19 11.21
C ASP A 10 -6.26 16.81 11.24
N SER A 11 -5.41 15.80 11.26
CA SER A 11 -5.76 14.49 11.76
C SER A 11 -4.46 13.77 12.03
N GLU A 12 -4.31 13.35 13.27
CA GLU A 12 -3.54 12.17 13.63
C GLU A 12 -4.19 10.98 12.91
N GLU A 13 -4.19 10.97 11.57
CA GLU A 13 -4.61 9.82 10.79
C GLU A 13 -3.75 8.67 11.32
N PRO A 14 -4.38 7.58 11.81
CA PRO A 14 -3.60 6.46 12.27
C PRO A 14 -2.73 6.02 11.10
N THR A 15 -1.45 6.31 11.20
CA THR A 15 -0.42 5.90 10.25
C THR A 15 -0.19 4.43 10.56
N THR A 16 -1.19 3.61 10.22
CA THR A 16 -1.09 2.16 10.31
C THR A 16 0.19 1.77 9.59
N ALA A 17 1.11 1.16 10.32
CA ALA A 17 2.32 0.63 9.73
C ALA A 17 1.91 -0.43 8.71
N LEU A 18 2.34 -0.24 7.46
CA LEU A 18 2.11 -1.17 6.36
C LEU A 18 3.41 -1.90 6.06
N ASP A 19 3.26 -3.16 5.68
CA ASP A 19 4.32 -4.01 5.16
C ASP A 19 3.94 -4.51 3.76
N HIS A 20 4.90 -5.12 3.07
CA HIS A 20 4.68 -5.62 1.73
C HIS A 20 5.54 -6.84 1.43
N VAL A 21 5.03 -7.70 0.55
CA VAL A 21 5.77 -8.81 -0.03
C VAL A 21 5.61 -8.82 -1.54
N THR A 22 6.70 -9.03 -2.25
CA THR A 22 6.69 -9.23 -3.70
C THR A 22 6.80 -10.72 -4.00
N ILE A 23 5.88 -11.20 -4.84
CA ILE A 23 5.79 -12.57 -5.32
C ILE A 23 6.27 -12.56 -6.76
N GLU A 24 7.41 -13.21 -6.99
CA GLU A 24 7.98 -13.37 -8.33
C GLU A 24 7.26 -14.51 -9.07
N ASN A 25 6.77 -14.23 -10.28
CA ASN A 25 6.06 -15.20 -11.11
C ASN A 25 6.82 -15.43 -12.44
N ASP A 26 7.21 -16.67 -12.75
CA ASP A 26 7.98 -16.98 -13.98
C ASP A 26 7.19 -16.76 -15.29
N ASP A 27 5.89 -17.06 -15.28
CA ASP A 27 5.01 -17.05 -16.46
C ASP A 27 3.90 -15.97 -16.38
N ALA A 28 3.94 -15.12 -15.36
CA ALA A 28 2.94 -14.08 -15.12
C ALA A 28 3.62 -12.81 -14.54
N PRO A 29 2.95 -11.64 -14.54
CA PRO A 29 3.48 -10.46 -13.86
C PRO A 29 3.73 -10.73 -12.38
N ASP A 30 4.80 -10.16 -11.84
CA ASP A 30 5.05 -10.18 -10.40
C ASP A 30 3.90 -9.49 -9.66
N GLU A 31 3.65 -9.93 -8.43
CA GLU A 31 2.57 -9.38 -7.60
C GLU A 31 3.16 -8.79 -6.31
N CYS A 32 2.84 -7.55 -6.01
CA CYS A 32 3.16 -6.92 -4.74
C CYS A 32 1.91 -6.85 -3.88
N ALA A 33 1.91 -7.58 -2.77
CA ALA A 33 0.86 -7.52 -1.76
C ALA A 33 1.26 -6.55 -0.65
N ILE A 34 0.36 -5.65 -0.28
CA ILE A 34 0.54 -4.63 0.77
C ILE A 34 -0.54 -4.85 1.83
N PHE A 35 -0.13 -4.86 3.10
CA PHE A 35 -1.00 -5.21 4.23
C PHE A 35 -0.58 -4.51 5.53
N PRO A 36 -1.46 -4.39 6.54
CA PRO A 36 -1.11 -3.85 7.85
C PRO A 36 -0.11 -4.76 8.58
N TYR A 37 0.96 -4.16 9.11
CA TYR A 37 2.02 -4.88 9.83
C TYR A 37 1.51 -5.55 11.12
N ASP A 38 0.58 -4.90 11.83
CA ASP A 38 0.07 -5.35 13.13
C ASP A 38 -1.26 -6.14 13.03
N ALA A 39 -1.66 -6.56 11.82
CA ALA A 39 -2.90 -7.30 11.61
C ALA A 39 -2.77 -8.78 12.01
N SER A 40 -3.83 -9.31 12.60
CA SER A 40 -3.97 -10.75 12.85
C SER A 40 -4.13 -11.53 11.54
N GLU A 41 -3.90 -12.85 11.55
CA GLU A 41 -4.10 -13.69 10.35
C GLU A 41 -5.51 -13.56 9.75
N ASP A 42 -6.56 -13.51 10.59
CA ASP A 42 -7.94 -13.29 10.15
C ASP A 42 -8.15 -11.92 9.47
N GLU A 43 -7.47 -10.89 9.96
CA GLU A 43 -7.54 -9.55 9.37
C GLU A 43 -6.76 -9.52 8.05
N LEU A 44 -5.59 -10.14 7.99
CA LEU A 44 -4.79 -10.29 6.76
C LEU A 44 -5.51 -11.03 5.65
N MET A 45 -6.55 -11.84 5.94
CA MET A 45 -7.35 -12.48 4.88
C MET A 45 -8.21 -11.47 4.10
N THR A 46 -8.53 -10.31 4.67
CA THR A 46 -9.48 -9.34 4.08
C THR A 46 -8.95 -7.91 3.99
N ALA A 47 -7.90 -7.57 4.74
CA ALA A 47 -7.32 -6.25 4.84
C ALA A 47 -5.98 -6.16 4.09
N TRP A 48 -5.98 -6.53 2.81
CA TRP A 48 -4.79 -6.44 1.95
C TRP A 48 -5.18 -5.95 0.56
N ILE A 49 -4.22 -5.38 -0.14
CA ILE A 49 -4.32 -5.01 -1.55
C ILE A 49 -3.16 -5.62 -2.32
N SER A 50 -3.36 -5.98 -3.58
CA SER A 50 -2.28 -6.37 -4.48
C SER A 50 -2.20 -5.46 -5.69
N ALA A 51 -0.98 -5.35 -6.23
CA ALA A 51 -0.69 -4.70 -7.48
C ALA A 51 0.18 -5.63 -8.34
N TYR A 52 -0.09 -5.65 -9.64
CA TYR A 52 0.73 -6.38 -10.61
C TYR A 52 1.94 -5.54 -11.04
N ASP A 53 2.97 -6.21 -11.56
CA ASP A 53 4.16 -5.59 -12.13
C ASP A 53 3.81 -4.44 -13.09
N GLY A 54 4.60 -3.37 -13.02
CA GLY A 54 4.35 -2.11 -13.72
C GLY A 54 3.30 -1.19 -13.07
N SER A 55 2.56 -1.66 -12.06
CA SER A 55 1.59 -0.83 -11.29
C SER A 55 2.14 -0.34 -9.95
N PHE A 56 3.26 -0.89 -9.49
CA PHE A 56 4.00 -0.46 -8.31
C PHE A 56 5.47 -0.22 -8.67
N VAL A 57 6.19 0.53 -7.83
CA VAL A 57 7.64 0.69 -7.95
C VAL A 57 8.30 0.52 -6.59
N ALA A 58 9.56 0.09 -6.60
CA ALA A 58 10.35 0.01 -5.37
C ALA A 58 10.58 1.41 -4.77
N LEU A 59 10.36 1.55 -3.46
CA LEU A 59 10.55 2.82 -2.74
C LEU A 59 11.98 3.35 -2.88
N GLU A 60 12.98 2.47 -2.87
CA GLU A 60 14.38 2.81 -3.10
C GLU A 60 14.65 3.43 -4.48
N SER A 61 13.80 3.16 -5.47
CA SER A 61 13.87 3.75 -6.81
C SER A 61 13.25 5.15 -6.90
N MET A 62 12.47 5.58 -5.89
CA MET A 62 11.79 6.88 -5.84
C MET A 62 12.53 7.89 -4.93
N ARG A 63 13.85 7.96 -5.03
CA ARG A 63 14.68 8.94 -4.31
C ARG A 63 14.72 10.31 -5.00
#